data_AF-A0A834E129-F1
#
_entry.id   AF-A0A834E129-F1
#
_cell.length_a   1.000
_cell.length_b   1.000
_cell.length_c   1.000
_cell.angle_alpha   90.00
_cell.angle_beta   90.00
_cell.angle_gamma   90.00
#
_symmetry.space_group_name_H-M   'P 1'
#
loop_
_entity.id
_entity.type
_entity.pdbx_description
1 polymer ?
#
loop_
_entity_poly.entity_id
_entity_poly.type
_entity_poly.pdbx_seq_one_letter_code
_entity_poly.pdbx_strand_id
1 'polypeptide(L)'
;MSKRNQVSYVRPAEPAFLARFKERVGYREGPTVETKRIQPQLPDEDGDHSDKEDEQPQVVVLKKGDLSAEEVMKIKAEIKAAKAGPAASVSSRSLHRGPVDAALLLRLHAVLSSC
;
A
#
# COMPACT_ATOMS: atom_id res chain seq x y z
N MET A 1 2.51 -30.08 -14.35
CA MET A 1 2.44 -29.52 -12.98
C MET A 1 3.86 -29.35 -12.46
N SER A 2 4.38 -28.12 -12.48
CA SER A 2 5.73 -27.82 -12.01
C SER A 2 5.76 -27.90 -10.48
N LYS A 3 6.40 -28.94 -9.96
CA LYS A 3 6.60 -29.16 -8.53
C LYS A 3 7.63 -28.13 -8.04
N ARG A 4 7.16 -26.92 -7.73
CA ARG A 4 8.02 -25.82 -7.27
C ARG A 4 8.54 -26.14 -5.87
N ASN A 5 9.75 -26.69 -5.85
CA ASN A 5 10.76 -26.62 -4.79
C ASN A 5 10.24 -26.83 -3.36
N GLN A 6 9.89 -28.08 -3.06
CA GLN A 6 9.59 -28.53 -1.70
C GLN A 6 10.90 -28.80 -0.95
N VAL A 7 11.65 -27.75 -0.61
CA VAL A 7 12.87 -27.86 0.21
C VAL A 7 12.49 -27.60 1.66
N SER A 8 12.56 -28.63 2.51
CA SER A 8 12.46 -28.49 3.96
C SER A 8 13.84 -28.25 4.55
N TYR A 9 13.95 -27.25 5.43
CA TYR A 9 15.15 -26.97 6.20
C TYR A 9 14.99 -27.55 7.61
N VAL A 10 15.92 -28.41 8.01
CA VAL A 10 16.07 -28.86 9.40
C VAL A 10 17.25 -28.11 10.00
N ARG A 11 17.06 -27.48 11.15
CA ARG A 11 18.14 -26.83 11.90
C ARG A 11 18.86 -27.88 12.74
N PRO A 12 20.08 -28.31 12.39
CA PRO A 12 20.83 -29.28 13.19
C PRO A 12 21.24 -28.66 14.53
N ALA A 13 21.49 -29.50 15.53
CA ALA A 13 22.04 -29.05 16.80
C ALA A 13 23.45 -28.44 16.59
N GLU A 14 23.80 -27.43 17.39
CA GLU A 14 25.13 -26.84 17.28
C GLU A 14 26.22 -27.84 17.69
N PRO A 15 27.33 -27.91 16.92
CA PRO A 15 28.47 -28.73 17.28
C PRO A 15 29.16 -28.19 18.54
N ALA A 16 29.69 -29.10 19.36
CA ALA A 16 30.29 -28.79 20.67
C ALA A 16 31.40 -27.73 20.64
N PHE A 17 32.15 -27.66 19.54
CA PHE A 17 33.18 -26.64 19.34
C PHE A 17 32.60 -25.21 19.34
N LEU A 18 31.48 -24.99 18.62
CA LEU A 18 30.86 -23.67 18.52
C LEU A 18 30.22 -23.27 19.86
N ALA A 19 29.59 -24.21 20.57
CA ALA A 19 29.03 -23.96 21.89
C ALA A 19 30.10 -23.47 22.88
N ARG A 20 31.23 -24.18 22.98
CA ARG A 20 32.37 -23.80 23.85
C ARG A 20 33.02 -22.48 23.43
N PHE A 21 32.98 -22.14 22.15
CA PHE A 21 33.52 -20.88 21.66
C PHE A 21 32.60 -19.71 22.03
N LYS A 22 31.29 -19.84 21.75
CA LYS A 22 30.27 -18.85 22.10
C LYS A 22 30.24 -18.54 23.59
N GLU A 23 30.40 -19.56 24.44
CA GLU A 23 30.48 -19.40 25.90
C GLU A 23 31.70 -18.58 26.32
N ARG A 24 32.89 -18.89 25.78
CA ARG A 24 34.14 -18.18 26.10
C ARG A 24 34.14 -16.72 25.67
N VAL A 25 33.51 -16.41 24.54
CA VAL A 25 33.44 -15.03 24.02
C VAL A 25 32.21 -14.26 24.51
N GLY A 26 31.35 -14.88 25.34
CA GLY A 26 30.14 -14.24 25.86
C GLY A 26 29.09 -13.93 24.79
N TYR A 27 29.03 -14.71 23.72
CA TYR A 27 28.10 -14.48 22.61
C TYR A 27 26.64 -14.61 23.07
N ARG A 28 25.82 -13.59 22.78
CA ARG A 28 24.37 -13.60 22.99
C ARG A 28 23.68 -13.70 21.65
N GLU A 29 22.81 -14.70 21.50
CA GLU A 29 22.05 -14.86 20.27
C GLU A 29 21.11 -13.67 20.08
N GLY A 30 21.26 -13.01 18.93
CA GLY A 30 20.45 -11.84 18.57
C GLY A 30 19.02 -12.22 18.17
N PRO A 31 18.18 -11.22 17.84
CA PRO A 31 16.82 -11.43 17.38
C PRO A 31 16.79 -12.40 16.19
N THR A 32 16.09 -13.51 16.37
CA THR A 32 16.01 -14.59 15.38
C THR A 32 14.99 -14.27 14.29
N VAL A 33 14.99 -15.02 13.19
CA VAL A 33 13.99 -14.83 12.12
C VAL A 33 12.55 -14.96 12.64
N GLU A 34 12.31 -15.81 13.65
CA GLU A 34 11.00 -15.94 14.29
C GLU A 34 10.55 -14.64 14.98
N THR A 35 11.47 -13.84 15.53
CA THR A 35 11.09 -12.56 16.14
C THR A 35 10.64 -11.54 15.10
N LYS A 36 11.00 -11.71 13.82
CA LYS A 36 10.53 -10.86 12.70
C LYS A 36 9.20 -11.33 12.12
N ARG A 37 8.79 -12.56 12.38
CA ARG A 37 7.49 -13.09 11.94
C ARG A 37 6.35 -12.63 12.82
N ILE A 38 6.64 -12.20 14.05
CA ILE A 38 5.66 -11.56 14.91
C ILE A 38 5.26 -10.26 14.22
N GLN A 39 3.99 -10.16 13.84
CA GLN A 39 3.41 -8.94 13.31
C GLN A 39 3.57 -7.88 14.42
N PRO A 40 4.32 -6.79 14.19
CA PRO A 40 4.37 -5.70 15.16
C PRO A 40 2.93 -5.30 15.45
N GLN A 41 2.57 -5.14 16.72
CA GLN A 41 1.31 -4.46 17.04
C GLN A 41 1.44 -3.06 16.42
N LEU A 42 0.68 -2.83 15.34
CA LEU A 42 0.54 -1.49 14.80
C LEU A 42 -0.04 -0.66 15.96
N PRO A 43 0.57 0.48 16.30
CA PRO A 43 -0.07 1.43 17.18
C PRO A 43 -1.48 1.67 16.67
N ASP A 44 -2.46 1.74 17.56
CA ASP A 44 -3.86 1.95 17.19
C ASP A 44 -3.94 3.10 16.17
N GLU A 45 -4.44 2.80 14.96
CA GLU A 45 -4.67 3.77 13.87
C GLU A 45 -5.80 4.78 14.21
N ASP A 46 -6.10 4.95 15.50
CA ASP A 46 -7.03 5.93 16.03
C ASP A 46 -6.32 7.25 16.40
N GLY A 47 -5.11 7.45 15.87
CA GLY A 47 -4.55 8.78 15.76
C GLY A 47 -5.44 9.59 14.83
N ASP A 48 -6.02 10.67 15.35
CA ASP A 48 -6.78 11.68 14.61
C ASP A 48 -5.92 12.28 13.50
N HIS A 49 -5.77 11.55 12.39
CA HIS A 49 -5.07 11.94 11.17
C HIS A 49 -5.92 12.93 10.37
N SER A 50 -6.64 13.83 11.06
CA SER A 50 -7.14 15.02 10.41
C SER A 50 -5.97 15.97 10.19
N ASP A 51 -5.59 16.18 8.92
CA ASP A 51 -4.62 17.21 8.53
C ASP A 51 -4.97 18.51 9.26
N LYS A 52 -3.99 19.09 9.96
CA LYS A 52 -4.21 20.32 10.72
C LYS A 52 -4.52 21.47 9.75
N GLU A 53 -5.19 22.53 10.23
CA GLU A 53 -5.51 23.69 9.39
C GLU A 53 -4.25 24.30 8.74
N ASP A 54 -3.12 24.28 9.45
CA ASP A 54 -1.81 24.77 8.98
C ASP A 54 -1.17 23.89 7.89
N GLU A 55 -1.59 22.64 7.75
CA GLU A 55 -1.09 21.68 6.74
C GLU A 55 -1.92 21.71 5.46
N GLN A 56 -3.02 22.46 5.43
CA GLN A 56 -3.87 22.58 4.24
C GLN A 56 -3.19 23.43 3.15
N PRO A 57 -3.32 23.04 1.86
CA PRO A 57 -2.72 23.80 0.77
C PRO A 57 -3.35 25.19 0.65
N GLN A 58 -2.50 26.20 0.43
CA GLN A 58 -2.96 27.56 0.15
C GLN A 58 -3.82 27.58 -1.11
N VAL A 59 -5.07 28.02 -0.98
CA VAL A 59 -5.96 28.25 -2.11
C VAL A 59 -5.69 29.63 -2.69
N VAL A 60 -5.32 29.70 -3.97
CA VAL A 60 -5.10 30.95 -4.71
C VAL A 60 -6.12 31.02 -5.83
N VAL A 61 -6.93 32.08 -5.84
CA VAL A 61 -7.93 32.35 -6.88
C VAL A 61 -7.26 33.18 -7.99
N LEU A 62 -7.21 32.64 -9.20
CA LEU A 62 -6.59 33.31 -10.35
C LEU A 62 -7.66 33.84 -11.32
N LYS A 63 -8.85 33.23 -11.36
CA LYS A 63 -9.95 33.58 -12.28
C LYS A 63 -11.30 33.66 -11.54
N LYS A 64 -12.28 34.37 -12.13
CA LYS A 64 -13.66 34.54 -11.62
C LYS A 64 -14.52 33.28 -11.72
N GLY A 65 -14.00 32.16 -11.24
CA GLY A 65 -14.63 30.84 -11.26
C GLY A 65 -13.88 29.79 -10.44
N ASP A 66 -12.73 30.13 -9.84
CA ASP A 66 -12.06 29.26 -8.89
C ASP A 66 -12.76 29.33 -7.53
N LEU A 67 -12.82 28.20 -6.82
CA LEU A 67 -13.48 28.10 -5.52
C LEU A 67 -12.65 28.84 -4.47
N SER A 68 -13.33 29.63 -3.64
CA SER A 68 -12.72 30.29 -2.49
C SER A 68 -12.50 29.31 -1.34
N ALA A 69 -11.60 29.64 -0.41
CA ALA A 69 -11.24 28.77 0.71
C ALA A 69 -12.46 28.33 1.54
N GLU A 70 -13.47 29.21 1.69
CA GLU A 70 -14.69 28.95 2.46
C GLU A 70 -15.60 27.90 1.81
N GLU A 71 -15.63 27.83 0.47
CA GLU A 71 -16.44 26.85 -0.27
C GLU A 71 -15.79 25.47 -0.25
N VAL A 72 -14.46 25.43 -0.33
CA VAL A 72 -13.68 24.19 -0.27
C VAL A 72 -13.84 23.50 1.08
N MET A 73 -13.86 24.24 2.18
CA MET A 73 -14.08 23.69 3.52
C MET A 73 -15.47 23.05 3.67
N LYS A 74 -16.53 23.69 3.16
CA LYS A 74 -17.90 23.17 3.19
C LYS A 74 -18.04 21.87 2.38
N ILE A 75 -17.51 21.87 1.15
CA ILE A 75 -17.54 20.69 0.28
C ILE A 75 -16.74 19.53 0.90
N LYS A 76 -15.56 19.81 1.50
CA LYS A 76 -14.78 18.79 2.20
C LYS A 76 -15.51 18.22 3.41
N ALA A 77 -16.21 19.07 4.19
CA ALA A 77 -16.99 18.64 5.34
C ALA A 77 -18.17 17.74 4.93
N GLU A 78 -18.88 18.08 3.86
CA GLU A 78 -19.97 17.26 3.31
C GLU A 78 -19.47 15.90 2.81
N ILE A 79 -18.33 15.86 2.13
CA ILE A 79 -17.70 14.61 1.66
C ILE A 79 -17.21 13.76 2.84
N LYS A 80 -16.66 14.38 3.90
CA LYS A 80 -16.21 13.68 5.11
C LYS A 80 -17.39 13.10 5.89
N ALA A 81 -18.49 13.83 6.02
CA ALA A 81 -19.72 13.37 6.66
C ALA A 81 -20.38 12.22 5.88
N ALA A 82 -20.39 12.28 4.54
CA ALA A 82 -20.92 11.20 3.71
C ALA A 82 -20.08 9.91 3.77
N LYS A 83 -18.77 10.01 4.09
CA LYS A 83 -17.87 8.87 4.26
C LYS A 83 -17.91 8.22 5.66
N ALA A 84 -18.55 8.85 6.65
CA ALA A 84 -18.62 8.37 8.03
C ALA A 84 -19.90 7.53 8.38
N GLY A 85 -20.72 7.17 7.38
CA GLY A 85 -21.85 6.23 7.54
C GLY A 85 -21.40 4.75 7.50
N PRO A 86 -22.21 3.80 8.03
CA PRO A 86 -21.77 2.48 8.46
C PRO A 86 -21.13 1.65 7.34
N ALA A 87 -20.10 0.89 7.71
CA ALA A 87 -19.34 0.03 6.84
C ALA A 87 -20.22 -0.89 5.96
N ALA A 88 -19.73 -1.06 4.72
CA ALA A 88 -20.11 -2.04 3.70
C ALA A 88 -21.18 -1.64 2.66
N SER A 89 -20.72 -1.08 1.55
CA SER A 89 -20.99 -1.71 0.25
C SER A 89 -19.80 -1.53 -0.68
N VAL A 90 -19.22 -2.67 -1.04
CA VAL A 90 -18.21 -2.83 -2.08
C VAL A 90 -18.67 -2.12 -3.36
N SER A 91 -17.96 -1.06 -3.77
CA SER A 91 -17.89 -0.69 -5.18
C SER A 91 -16.56 -0.03 -5.47
N SER A 92 -15.51 -0.84 -5.43
CA SER A 92 -14.31 -0.60 -6.20
C SER A 92 -14.69 -0.62 -7.69
N ARG A 93 -15.26 0.48 -8.21
CA ARG A 93 -15.22 0.76 -9.65
C ARG A 93 -13.92 1.51 -9.94
N SER A 94 -12.81 0.85 -9.65
CA SER A 94 -11.57 1.07 -10.37
C SER A 94 -11.85 0.70 -11.83
N LEU A 95 -11.99 1.72 -12.69
CA LEU A 95 -12.07 1.54 -14.14
C LEU A 95 -10.73 1.00 -14.64
N HIS A 96 -10.52 -0.30 -14.54
CA HIS A 96 -9.50 -1.00 -15.30
C HIS A 96 -9.95 -0.97 -16.76
N ARG A 97 -9.35 -0.09 -17.57
CA ARG A 97 -9.43 -0.23 -19.03
C ARG A 97 -8.77 -1.56 -19.38
N GLY A 98 -9.58 -2.55 -19.75
CA GLY A 98 -9.10 -3.83 -20.29
C GLY A 98 -8.25 -3.60 -21.54
N PRO A 99 -7.46 -4.61 -21.96
CA PRO A 99 -6.66 -4.50 -23.16
C PRO A 99 -7.59 -4.18 -24.32
N VAL A 100 -7.32 -3.09 -25.03
CA VAL A 100 -7.90 -2.87 -26.34
C VAL A 100 -7.58 -4.12 -27.17
N ASP A 101 -8.60 -4.83 -27.65
CA ASP A 101 -8.39 -6.03 -28.45
C ASP A 101 -7.42 -5.70 -29.58
N ALA A 102 -6.30 -6.43 -29.64
CA ALA A 102 -5.25 -6.21 -30.63
C ALA A 102 -5.81 -6.26 -32.07
N ALA A 103 -6.94 -6.95 -32.28
CA ALA A 103 -7.69 -6.97 -33.53
C ALA A 103 -8.25 -5.59 -33.93
N LEU A 104 -8.68 -4.76 -32.98
CA LEU A 104 -9.18 -3.41 -33.25
C LEU A 104 -8.02 -2.46 -33.60
N LEU A 105 -6.88 -2.60 -32.92
CA LEU A 105 -5.69 -1.80 -33.21
C LEU A 105 -5.10 -2.14 -34.59
N LEU A 106 -5.09 -3.44 -34.96
CA LEU A 106 -4.63 -3.89 -36.28
C LEU A 106 -5.56 -3.41 -37.40
N ARG A 107 -6.88 -3.37 -37.15
CA ARG A 107 -7.86 -2.83 -38.10
C ARG A 107 -7.70 -1.31 -38.26
N LEU A 108 -7.45 -0.56 -37.18
CA LEU A 108 -7.21 0.88 -37.29
C LEU A 108 -5.91 1.17 -38.05
N HIS A 109 -4.85 0.41 -37.80
CA HIS A 109 -3.56 0.58 -38.47
C HIS A 109 -3.64 0.23 -39.98
N ALA A 110 -4.43 -0.77 -40.35
CA ALA A 110 -4.67 -1.10 -41.76
C ALA A 110 -5.47 -0.01 -42.51
N VAL A 111 -6.42 0.65 -41.82
CA VAL A 111 -7.19 1.76 -42.41
C VAL A 111 -6.31 3.01 -42.57
N LEU A 112 -5.47 3.32 -41.58
CA LEU A 112 -4.53 4.44 -41.64
C LEU A 112 -3.37 4.26 -42.63
N SER A 113 -2.98 3.01 -42.92
CA SER A 113 -1.95 2.71 -43.93
C SER A 113 -2.49 2.67 -45.37
N SER A 114 -3.81 2.83 -45.57
CA SER A 114 -4.47 2.79 -46.88
C SER A 114 -4.93 4.18 -47.37
N CYS A 115 -4.51 5.27 -46.72
CA CYS A 115 -4.63 6.65 -47.23
C CYS A 115 -3.29 7.17 -47.71
#